data_AF-A6ED24-F1
#
_entry.id   AF-A6ED24-F1
#
_cell.length_a   1.000
_cell.length_b   1.000
_cell.length_c   1.000
_cell.angle_alpha   90.00
_cell.angle_beta   90.00
_cell.angle_gamma   90.00
#
_symmetry.space_group_name_H-M   'P 1'
#
loop_
_entity.id
_entity.type
_entity.pdbx_description
1 polymer ?
#
loop_
_entity_poly.entity_id
_entity_poly.type
_entity_poly.pdbx_seq_one_letter_code
_entity_poly.pdbx_strand_id
1 'polypeptide(L)'
;MSNPTSIFKKGLPEWLIRFSILFLLLAAVLLFAISTADGAAAAGFYGMEPADVQFSLLLFYAAIASFAGVERRFFERVVTKDYLLISVVLELLITYACYHTREVWLVFVFRFLQGIVNCGINSICLNLLFGRLKSEHAREIGYTIFYALILCVSPVTALFSVPIVENFEYNVLYKAIIFCFLPGAALMYSLLNRVHVIRRKPLYQLDWSSFVLFAVMLVLIAFVLVYGQEKDWLESEQIVYSIMAIALLGVLNVMRQYSLRRPTVDLAVFRYRNFSVGIVFLVILYLIRGAFSLTSSYFITILGMDSLHANVLMIYNILGIALGSFIAIRFLIRQQFLRVLWISGFSLLMVFFMVMCFLFSSEAGTGAFIIPLFLQGLGAGMVMCPIVMFIVSSVPVQLGQSAASVGVLVRFSSFSISLALINLSQLYFKGLHGQLLGRGLSVIDLGVSARLSAYQQALANRGMLKDEAAKAAVGLLNKSLQKQEFLQFCINYYEWIAILCALTILLIGFQPVISRTIINLKGKHPAPAGF
;
A
#
# COMPACT_ATOMS: atom_id res chain seq x y z
N MET A 1 37.06 20.23 23.56
CA MET A 1 35.60 20.19 23.37
C MET A 1 35.30 20.34 21.88
N SER A 2 35.13 19.25 21.15
CA SER A 2 34.84 19.29 19.71
C SER A 2 33.40 19.74 19.49
N ASN A 3 33.18 20.89 18.86
CA ASN A 3 31.87 21.33 18.40
C ASN A 3 31.17 20.17 17.66
N PRO A 4 29.96 19.74 18.05
CA PRO A 4 29.26 18.71 17.31
C PRO A 4 29.02 19.22 15.88
N THR A 5 29.72 18.63 14.92
CA THR A 5 29.56 18.95 13.50
C THR A 5 28.10 18.76 13.12
N SER A 6 27.46 19.81 12.59
CA SER A 6 26.07 19.74 12.16
C SER A 6 25.89 18.77 10.98
N ILE A 7 24.81 17.99 10.98
CA ILE A 7 24.49 17.00 9.94
C ILE A 7 24.44 17.63 8.55
N PHE A 8 24.00 18.89 8.45
CA PHE A 8 24.01 19.66 7.21
C PHE A 8 25.04 20.79 7.29
N LYS A 9 25.50 21.26 6.12
CA LYS A 9 26.38 22.43 6.01
C LYS A 9 25.76 23.68 6.65
N LYS A 10 26.60 24.54 7.22
CA LYS A 10 26.18 25.80 7.85
C LYS A 10 25.68 26.80 6.78
N GLY A 11 24.70 27.63 7.13
CA GLY A 11 24.17 28.69 6.24
C GLY A 11 23.08 28.25 5.25
N LEU A 12 22.60 27.01 5.33
CA LEU A 12 21.55 26.52 4.43
C LEU A 12 20.14 26.88 4.93
N PRO A 13 19.23 27.33 4.05
CA PRO A 13 17.84 27.60 4.42
C PRO A 13 17.08 26.31 4.78
N GLU A 14 16.27 26.35 5.86
CA GLU A 14 15.55 25.16 6.35
C GLU A 14 14.55 24.60 5.33
N TRP A 15 13.92 25.46 4.52
CA TRP A 15 13.00 25.05 3.46
C TRP A 15 13.70 24.15 2.43
N LEU A 16 14.92 24.49 2.00
CA LEU A 16 15.67 23.71 1.01
C LEU A 16 16.01 22.31 1.53
N ILE A 17 16.35 22.20 2.81
CA ILE A 17 16.60 20.91 3.47
C ILE A 17 15.34 20.05 3.50
N ARG A 18 14.21 20.63 3.94
CA ARG A 18 12.92 19.91 4.01
C ARG A 18 12.45 19.49 2.63
N PHE A 19 12.58 20.37 1.63
CA PHE A 19 12.27 20.10 0.24
C PHE A 19 13.09 18.93 -0.31
N SER A 20 14.41 18.92 -0.07
CA SER A 20 15.29 17.85 -0.55
C SER A 20 14.93 16.48 0.05
N ILE A 21 14.58 16.45 1.35
CA ILE A 21 14.14 15.22 2.03
C ILE A 21 12.79 14.74 1.46
N LEU A 22 11.81 15.64 1.34
CA LEU A 22 10.48 15.31 0.82
C LEU A 22 10.53 14.88 -0.64
N PHE A 23 11.39 15.48 -1.45
CA PHE A 23 11.56 15.12 -2.84
C PHE A 23 12.15 13.71 -3.00
N LEU A 24 13.15 13.34 -2.18
CA LEU A 24 13.68 11.98 -2.17
C LEU A 24 12.66 10.95 -1.64
N LEU A 25 11.88 11.31 -0.62
CA LEU A 25 10.75 10.49 -0.13
C LEU A 25 9.69 10.29 -1.21
N LEU A 26 9.38 11.33 -1.99
CA LEU A 26 8.43 11.24 -3.09
C LEU A 26 8.92 10.24 -4.16
N ALA A 27 10.19 10.33 -4.57
CA ALA A 27 10.79 9.38 -5.53
C ALA A 27 10.72 7.93 -5.02
N ALA A 28 11.03 7.72 -3.74
CA ALA A 28 10.92 6.44 -3.04
C ALA A 28 9.47 5.90 -2.97
N VAL A 29 8.50 6.78 -2.80
CA VAL A 29 7.07 6.47 -2.79
C VAL A 29 6.56 6.09 -4.19
N LEU A 30 6.97 6.84 -5.23
CA LEU A 30 6.60 6.56 -6.62
C LEU A 30 7.05 5.16 -7.06
N LEU A 31 8.21 4.70 -6.58
CA LEU A 31 8.72 3.38 -6.92
C LEU A 31 7.90 2.23 -6.31
N PHE A 32 7.20 2.47 -5.20
CA PHE A 32 6.50 1.42 -4.46
C PHE A 32 5.43 0.76 -5.33
N ALA A 33 4.52 1.54 -5.93
CA ALA A 33 3.36 1.05 -6.66
C ALA A 33 3.53 1.05 -8.19
N ILE A 34 4.75 1.18 -8.72
CA ILE A 34 4.99 1.34 -10.16
C ILE A 34 4.40 0.20 -11.01
N SER A 35 4.47 -1.06 -10.53
CA SER A 35 3.94 -2.22 -11.25
C SER A 35 2.42 -2.16 -11.40
N THR A 36 1.73 -1.73 -10.36
CA THR A 36 0.26 -1.67 -10.28
C THR A 36 -0.33 -0.34 -10.75
N ALA A 37 0.50 0.63 -11.09
CA ALA A 37 0.04 1.96 -11.48
C ALA A 37 -0.66 1.94 -12.85
N ASP A 38 -0.13 1.15 -13.78
CA ASP A 38 -0.84 0.67 -14.97
C ASP A 38 -0.54 -0.83 -15.13
N GLY A 39 -1.37 -1.65 -14.49
CA GLY A 39 -1.17 -3.09 -14.49
C GLY A 39 -1.35 -3.74 -15.87
N ALA A 40 -2.19 -3.16 -16.74
CA ALA A 40 -2.39 -3.67 -18.09
C ALA A 40 -1.15 -3.42 -18.96
N ALA A 41 -0.54 -2.25 -18.85
CA ALA A 41 0.70 -1.97 -19.57
C ALA A 41 1.89 -2.79 -19.06
N ALA A 42 1.99 -2.99 -17.74
CA ALA A 42 3.01 -3.88 -17.16
C ALA A 42 2.83 -5.32 -17.68
N ALA A 43 1.60 -5.84 -17.64
CA ALA A 43 1.23 -7.16 -18.16
C ALA A 43 1.58 -7.30 -19.64
N GLY A 44 1.19 -6.32 -20.47
CA GLY A 44 1.46 -6.32 -21.90
C GLY A 44 2.94 -6.23 -22.27
N PHE A 45 3.74 -5.43 -21.54
CA PHE A 45 5.16 -5.25 -21.84
C PHE A 45 6.00 -6.49 -21.51
N TYR A 46 5.74 -7.12 -20.36
CA TYR A 46 6.51 -8.27 -19.90
C TYR A 46 5.91 -9.63 -20.31
N GLY A 47 4.70 -9.65 -20.88
CA GLY A 47 3.97 -10.89 -21.15
C GLY A 47 3.56 -11.63 -19.87
N MET A 48 3.27 -10.88 -18.81
CA MET A 48 2.98 -11.38 -17.46
C MET A 48 1.48 -11.32 -17.16
N GLU A 49 1.00 -12.19 -16.28
CA GLU A 49 -0.41 -12.23 -15.91
C GLU A 49 -0.75 -11.13 -14.88
N PRO A 50 -2.05 -10.77 -14.71
CA PRO A 50 -2.45 -9.81 -13.68
C PRO A 50 -2.00 -10.22 -12.25
N ALA A 51 -1.92 -11.52 -11.98
CA ALA A 51 -1.39 -12.07 -10.73
C ALA A 51 0.10 -11.74 -10.55
N ASP A 52 0.91 -11.86 -11.60
CA ASP A 52 2.34 -11.50 -11.57
C ASP A 52 2.55 -10.01 -11.23
N VAL A 53 1.67 -9.13 -11.72
CA VAL A 53 1.74 -7.68 -11.44
C VAL A 53 1.49 -7.40 -9.96
N GLN A 54 0.49 -8.07 -9.39
CA GLN A 54 0.18 -8.02 -7.96
C GLN A 54 1.33 -8.60 -7.12
N PHE A 55 1.89 -9.73 -7.55
CA PHE A 55 3.02 -10.37 -6.88
C PHE A 55 4.26 -9.48 -6.88
N SER A 56 4.56 -8.79 -7.99
CA SER A 56 5.65 -7.81 -8.10
C SER A 56 5.54 -6.65 -7.09
N LEU A 57 4.32 -6.19 -6.80
CA LEU A 57 4.08 -5.21 -5.73
C LEU A 57 4.33 -5.81 -4.34
N LEU A 58 3.82 -7.02 -4.10
CA LEU A 58 3.99 -7.68 -2.80
C LEU A 58 5.44 -8.08 -2.54
N LEU A 59 6.23 -8.44 -3.55
CA LEU A 59 7.67 -8.70 -3.41
C LEU A 59 8.41 -7.47 -2.90
N PHE A 60 8.14 -6.30 -3.49
CA PHE A 60 8.71 -5.04 -3.04
C PHE A 60 8.32 -4.72 -1.58
N TYR A 61 7.06 -4.98 -1.22
CA TYR A 61 6.59 -4.72 0.14
C TYR A 61 7.12 -5.75 1.15
N ALA A 62 7.22 -7.03 0.78
CA ALA A 62 7.83 -8.09 1.59
C ALA A 62 9.30 -7.79 1.89
N ALA A 63 10.03 -7.26 0.91
CA ALA A 63 11.40 -6.79 1.08
C ALA A 63 11.51 -5.63 2.10
N ILE A 64 10.63 -4.63 2.01
CA ILE A 64 10.57 -3.54 3.01
C ILE A 64 10.29 -4.11 4.40
N ALA A 65 9.30 -5.00 4.51
CA ALA A 65 8.85 -5.53 5.79
C ALA A 65 9.88 -6.46 6.45
N SER A 66 10.59 -7.27 5.65
CA SER A 66 11.68 -8.11 6.14
C SER A 66 12.92 -7.31 6.54
N PHE A 67 13.27 -6.27 5.78
CA PHE A 67 14.46 -5.45 6.06
C PHE A 67 14.25 -4.47 7.22
N ALA A 68 13.02 -4.03 7.49
CA ALA A 68 12.70 -3.06 8.55
C ALA A 68 13.21 -3.46 9.95
N GLY A 69 13.28 -4.77 10.27
CA GLY A 69 13.81 -5.25 11.55
C GLY A 69 15.34 -5.13 11.67
N VAL A 70 16.05 -5.13 10.54
CA VAL A 70 17.51 -5.22 10.47
C VAL A 70 18.15 -3.88 10.11
N GLU A 71 17.43 -3.04 9.35
CA GLU A 71 17.85 -1.75 8.80
C GLU A 71 18.56 -0.86 9.83
N ARG A 72 18.01 -0.74 11.05
CA ARG A 72 18.59 0.12 12.09
C ARG A 72 20.06 -0.20 12.38
N ARG A 73 20.47 -1.47 12.35
CA ARG A 73 21.87 -1.85 12.62
C ARG A 73 22.83 -1.34 11.55
N PHE A 74 22.37 -1.26 10.30
CA PHE A 74 23.13 -0.62 9.22
C PHE A 74 23.21 0.89 9.42
N PHE A 75 22.09 1.52 9.75
CA PHE A 75 22.02 2.95 10.05
C PHE A 75 22.91 3.36 11.25
N GLU A 76 23.00 2.52 12.29
CA GLU A 76 23.85 2.77 13.47
C GLU A 76 25.36 2.65 13.18
N ARG A 77 25.75 1.96 12.09
CA ARG A 77 27.16 1.77 11.74
C ARG A 77 27.66 2.82 10.76
N VAL A 78 26.90 3.02 9.68
CA VAL A 78 27.36 3.79 8.52
C VAL A 78 27.07 5.27 8.74
N VAL A 79 27.96 6.14 8.26
CA VAL A 79 27.73 7.58 8.25
C VAL A 79 26.41 7.86 7.52
N THR A 80 25.53 8.68 8.09
CA THR A 80 24.20 8.97 7.52
C THR A 80 24.28 9.42 6.06
N LYS A 81 25.28 10.25 5.73
CA LYS A 81 25.55 10.68 4.34
C LYS A 81 25.93 9.51 3.43
N ASP A 82 26.87 8.67 3.85
CA ASP A 82 27.38 7.59 3.01
C ASP A 82 26.32 6.49 2.84
N TYR A 83 25.53 6.20 3.89
CA TYR A 83 24.43 5.23 3.82
C TYR A 83 23.32 5.67 2.86
N LEU A 84 22.96 6.96 2.87
CA LEU A 84 21.99 7.52 1.92
C LEU A 84 22.50 7.40 0.49
N LEU A 85 23.77 7.74 0.25
CA LEU A 85 24.36 7.67 -1.08
C LEU A 85 24.46 6.23 -1.60
N ILE A 86 24.89 5.30 -0.75
CA ILE A 86 24.94 3.87 -1.12
C ILE A 86 23.54 3.39 -1.49
N SER A 87 22.53 3.73 -0.68
CA SER A 87 21.15 3.33 -0.95
C SER A 87 20.65 3.93 -2.27
N VAL A 88 20.84 5.23 -2.49
CA VAL A 88 20.41 5.88 -3.73
C VAL A 88 21.16 5.34 -4.96
N VAL A 89 22.48 5.12 -4.87
CA VAL A 89 23.25 4.55 -5.98
C VAL A 89 22.79 3.13 -6.30
N LEU A 90 22.57 2.29 -5.28
CA LEU A 90 22.01 0.95 -5.46
C LEU A 90 20.62 1.02 -6.11
N GLU A 91 19.75 1.94 -5.66
CA GLU A 91 18.42 2.12 -6.23
C GLU A 91 18.48 2.51 -7.72
N LEU A 92 19.38 3.42 -8.08
CA LEU A 92 19.61 3.82 -9.47
C LEU A 92 20.14 2.66 -10.33
N LEU A 93 21.08 1.86 -9.81
CA LEU A 93 21.62 0.70 -10.51
C LEU A 93 20.57 -0.39 -10.71
N ILE A 94 19.78 -0.71 -9.68
CA ILE A 94 18.71 -1.72 -9.78
C ILE A 94 17.61 -1.23 -10.74
N THR A 95 17.21 0.04 -10.64
CA THR A 95 16.22 0.63 -11.55
C THR A 95 16.73 0.66 -13.00
N TYR A 96 18.02 0.91 -13.21
CA TYR A 96 18.64 0.81 -14.53
C TYR A 96 18.69 -0.63 -15.06
N ALA A 97 18.90 -1.62 -14.19
CA ALA A 97 18.80 -3.02 -14.57
C ALA A 97 17.36 -3.40 -14.98
N CYS A 98 16.35 -2.93 -14.23
CA CYS A 98 14.94 -3.09 -14.60
C CYS A 98 14.61 -2.47 -15.97
N TYR A 99 15.20 -1.33 -16.32
CA TYR A 99 15.00 -0.67 -17.62
C TYR A 99 15.40 -1.55 -18.81
N HIS A 100 16.49 -2.33 -18.68
CA HIS A 100 17.01 -3.20 -19.74
C HIS A 100 16.43 -4.62 -19.71
N THR A 101 15.77 -5.00 -18.63
CA THR A 101 15.29 -6.36 -18.42
C THR A 101 13.88 -6.51 -19.00
N ARG A 102 13.64 -7.63 -19.69
CA ARG A 102 12.30 -8.06 -20.12
C ARG A 102 11.85 -9.37 -19.48
N GLU A 103 12.76 -10.08 -18.82
CA GLU A 103 12.48 -11.35 -18.16
C GLU A 103 11.74 -11.14 -16.82
N VAL A 104 10.54 -11.71 -16.70
CA VAL A 104 9.66 -11.57 -15.51
C VAL A 104 10.37 -11.98 -14.22
N TRP A 105 11.09 -13.10 -14.25
CA TRP A 105 11.81 -13.61 -13.08
C TRP A 105 12.90 -12.64 -12.59
N LEU A 106 13.64 -12.01 -13.50
CA LEU A 106 14.64 -11.02 -13.15
C LEU A 106 13.99 -9.76 -12.58
N VAL A 107 12.84 -9.34 -13.12
CA VAL A 107 12.06 -8.22 -12.56
C VAL A 107 11.66 -8.51 -11.12
N PHE A 108 11.21 -9.71 -10.79
CA PHE A 108 10.87 -10.09 -9.42
C PHE A 108 12.06 -9.97 -8.46
N VAL A 109 13.24 -10.46 -8.87
CA VAL A 109 14.47 -10.32 -8.07
C VAL A 109 14.83 -8.85 -7.87
N PHE A 110 14.79 -8.04 -8.92
CA PHE A 110 15.08 -6.62 -8.79
C PHE A 110 14.06 -5.90 -7.93
N ARG A 111 12.76 -6.19 -8.06
CA ARG A 111 11.70 -5.60 -7.22
C ARG A 111 11.89 -5.91 -5.74
N PHE A 112 12.32 -7.13 -5.41
CA PHE A 112 12.70 -7.48 -4.05
C PHE A 112 13.91 -6.66 -3.57
N LEU A 113 14.96 -6.53 -4.39
CA LEU A 113 16.14 -5.71 -4.05
C LEU A 113 15.79 -4.22 -3.90
N GLN A 114 14.93 -3.67 -4.76
CA GLN A 114 14.46 -2.29 -4.64
C GLN A 114 13.70 -2.07 -3.33
N GLY A 115 12.91 -3.04 -2.87
CA GLY A 115 12.23 -2.92 -1.57
C GLY A 115 13.20 -2.83 -0.38
N ILE A 116 14.31 -3.59 -0.40
CA ILE A 116 15.36 -3.51 0.63
C ILE A 116 15.98 -2.12 0.65
N VAL A 117 16.37 -1.62 -0.53
CA VAL A 117 17.05 -0.33 -0.68
C VAL A 117 16.10 0.82 -0.36
N ASN A 118 14.85 0.75 -0.81
CA ASN A 118 13.82 1.73 -0.50
C ASN A 118 13.52 1.80 1.00
N CYS A 119 13.58 0.66 1.71
CA CYS A 119 13.58 0.69 3.17
C CYS A 119 14.77 1.53 3.68
N GLY A 120 16.02 1.26 3.31
CA GLY A 120 17.14 2.14 3.70
C GLY A 120 16.88 3.65 3.44
N ILE A 121 16.37 4.01 2.27
CA ILE A 121 16.11 5.40 1.87
C ILE A 121 15.05 6.07 2.77
N ASN A 122 13.86 5.49 2.95
CA ASN A 122 12.84 6.20 3.73
C ASN A 122 13.17 6.27 5.22
N SER A 123 13.91 5.31 5.80
CA SER A 123 14.36 5.37 7.21
C SER A 123 15.21 6.61 7.45
N ILE A 124 16.19 6.83 6.57
CA ILE A 124 17.11 7.96 6.67
C ILE A 124 16.35 9.27 6.49
N CYS A 125 15.50 9.34 5.46
CA CYS A 125 14.71 10.53 5.20
C CYS A 125 13.81 10.89 6.38
N LEU A 126 13.16 9.90 6.99
CA LEU A 126 12.37 10.11 8.21
C LEU A 126 13.23 10.60 9.36
N ASN A 127 14.39 9.97 9.60
CA ASN A 127 15.29 10.38 10.66
C ASN A 127 15.77 11.84 10.48
N LEU A 128 16.15 12.20 9.25
CA LEU A 128 16.54 13.56 8.89
C LEU A 128 15.39 14.55 9.02
N LEU A 129 14.17 14.17 8.65
CA LEU A 129 12.97 14.98 8.80
C LEU A 129 12.69 15.25 10.29
N PHE A 130 12.67 14.20 11.12
CA PHE A 130 12.46 14.31 12.56
C PHE A 130 13.54 15.15 13.25
N GLY A 131 14.81 15.01 12.85
CA GLY A 131 15.92 15.80 13.38
C GLY A 131 15.83 17.31 13.09
N ARG A 132 14.94 17.74 12.19
CA ARG A 132 14.72 19.15 11.83
C ARG A 132 13.45 19.74 12.41
N LEU A 133 12.54 18.93 12.89
CA LEU A 133 11.32 19.40 13.53
C LEU A 133 11.65 19.76 14.98
N LYS A 134 11.74 21.07 15.27
CA LYS A 134 12.12 21.63 16.59
C LYS A 134 10.95 21.84 17.56
N SER A 135 9.72 21.50 17.15
CA SER A 135 8.50 21.70 17.94
C SER A 135 8.31 20.58 18.97
N GLU A 136 7.62 20.87 20.09
CA GLU A 136 7.17 19.86 21.05
C GLU A 136 6.31 18.76 20.40
N HIS A 137 5.69 19.05 19.24
CA HIS A 137 4.87 18.12 18.46
C HIS A 137 5.52 17.65 17.14
N ALA A 138 6.84 17.76 17.06
CA ALA A 138 7.64 17.41 15.89
C ALA A 138 7.40 15.98 15.40
N ARG A 139 7.26 15.03 16.32
CA ARG A 139 7.10 13.61 16.01
C ARG A 139 5.76 13.33 15.35
N GLU A 140 4.70 13.93 15.89
CA GLU A 140 3.33 13.83 15.39
C GLU A 140 3.25 14.40 13.98
N ILE A 141 3.89 15.56 13.74
CA ILE A 141 3.97 16.19 12.41
C ILE A 141 4.67 15.29 11.41
N GLY A 142 5.86 14.78 11.75
CA GLY A 142 6.62 13.94 10.81
C GLY A 142 5.91 12.62 10.49
N TYR A 143 5.31 11.94 11.49
CA TYR A 143 4.53 10.72 11.24
C TYR A 143 3.29 11.00 10.40
N THR A 144 2.58 12.10 10.67
CA THR A 144 1.40 12.49 9.86
C THR A 144 1.78 12.67 8.41
N ILE A 145 2.85 13.42 8.12
CA ILE A 145 3.32 13.65 6.75
C ILE A 145 3.71 12.33 6.07
N PHE A 146 4.46 11.48 6.77
CA PHE A 146 4.92 10.21 6.22
C PHE A 146 3.78 9.24 5.92
N TYR A 147 2.86 9.05 6.87
CA TYR A 147 1.73 8.15 6.67
C TYR A 147 0.70 8.69 5.68
N ALA A 148 0.55 10.02 5.57
CA ALA A 148 -0.21 10.63 4.49
C ALA A 148 0.41 10.32 3.12
N LEU A 149 1.74 10.44 2.97
CA LEU A 149 2.44 10.04 1.75
C LEU A 149 2.24 8.56 1.42
N ILE A 150 2.33 7.67 2.42
CA ILE A 150 2.06 6.23 2.24
C ILE A 150 0.64 5.98 1.75
N LEU A 151 -0.36 6.66 2.32
CA LEU A 151 -1.75 6.51 1.86
C LEU A 151 -1.93 6.99 0.42
N CYS A 152 -1.14 7.97 -0.02
CA CYS A 152 -1.19 8.52 -1.38
C CYS A 152 -0.33 7.75 -2.39
N VAL A 153 0.40 6.70 -2.00
CA VAL A 153 1.33 5.95 -2.88
C VAL A 153 0.68 5.54 -4.19
N SER A 154 -0.47 4.86 -4.14
CA SER A 154 -1.16 4.35 -5.33
C SER A 154 -1.58 5.48 -6.30
N PRO A 155 -2.40 6.47 -5.89
CA PRO A 155 -2.85 7.50 -6.81
C PRO A 155 -1.74 8.45 -7.27
N VAL A 156 -0.75 8.76 -6.42
CA VAL A 156 0.39 9.61 -6.81
C VAL A 156 1.27 8.91 -7.84
N THR A 157 1.50 7.60 -7.66
CA THR A 157 2.26 6.81 -8.65
C THR A 157 1.51 6.74 -9.98
N ALA A 158 0.20 6.49 -9.96
CA ALA A 158 -0.61 6.42 -11.17
C ALA A 158 -0.68 7.74 -11.94
N LEU A 159 -0.85 8.87 -11.23
CA LEU A 159 -0.81 10.21 -11.85
C LEU A 159 0.53 10.52 -12.52
N PHE A 160 1.63 9.97 -12.00
CA PHE A 160 2.96 10.13 -12.58
C PHE A 160 3.21 9.16 -13.74
N SER A 161 2.81 7.89 -13.61
CA SER A 161 3.18 6.84 -14.55
C SER A 161 2.26 6.75 -15.77
N VAL A 162 0.94 6.91 -15.60
CA VAL A 162 -0.04 6.67 -16.66
C VAL A 162 0.18 7.56 -17.88
N PRO A 163 0.40 8.89 -17.75
CA PRO A 163 0.69 9.74 -18.91
C PRO A 163 1.97 9.34 -19.65
N ILE A 164 2.94 8.73 -18.96
CA ILE A 164 4.20 8.26 -19.59
C ILE A 164 3.92 6.99 -20.38
N VAL A 165 3.16 6.05 -19.80
CA VAL A 165 2.85 4.75 -20.43
C VAL A 165 1.89 4.88 -21.62
N GLU A 166 0.99 5.87 -21.61
CA GLU A 166 0.10 6.12 -22.76
C GLU A 166 0.87 6.62 -24.00
N ASN A 167 2.03 7.26 -23.80
CA ASN A 167 2.81 7.87 -24.89
C ASN A 167 4.12 7.14 -25.20
N PHE A 168 4.60 6.28 -24.29
CA PHE A 168 5.89 5.61 -24.37
C PHE A 168 5.81 4.16 -23.89
N GLU A 169 6.79 3.33 -24.28
CA GLU A 169 6.90 1.96 -23.75
C GLU A 169 7.03 1.94 -22.21
N TYR A 170 6.53 0.87 -21.60
CA TYR A 170 6.52 0.70 -20.13
C TYR A 170 7.90 0.84 -19.49
N ASN A 171 8.97 0.36 -20.13
CA ASN A 171 10.33 0.48 -19.59
C ASN A 171 10.75 1.93 -19.32
N VAL A 172 10.24 2.91 -20.08
CA VAL A 172 10.54 4.34 -19.90
C VAL A 172 10.17 4.83 -18.50
N LEU A 173 9.24 4.17 -17.80
CA LEU A 173 8.94 4.46 -16.40
C LEU A 173 10.15 4.33 -15.48
N TYR A 174 10.98 3.31 -15.65
CA TYR A 174 12.19 3.14 -14.84
C TYR A 174 13.18 4.29 -15.10
N LYS A 175 13.28 4.76 -16.35
CA LYS A 175 14.08 5.93 -16.70
C LYS A 175 13.53 7.20 -16.05
N ALA A 176 12.21 7.38 -16.04
CA ALA A 176 11.55 8.51 -15.37
C ALA A 176 11.81 8.51 -13.85
N ILE A 177 11.80 7.33 -13.21
CA ILE A 177 12.15 7.19 -11.79
C ILE A 177 13.61 7.55 -11.55
N ILE A 178 14.55 7.11 -12.39
CA ILE A 178 15.96 7.50 -12.29
C ILE A 178 16.11 9.03 -12.30
N PHE A 179 15.42 9.71 -13.22
CA PHE A 179 15.41 11.18 -13.28
C PHE A 179 14.73 11.84 -12.07
N CYS A 180 13.79 11.15 -11.41
CA CYS A 180 13.18 11.64 -10.17
C CYS A 180 14.16 11.54 -8.98
N PHE A 181 14.96 10.47 -8.90
CA PHE A 181 15.95 10.30 -7.83
C PHE A 181 17.15 11.25 -7.96
N LEU A 182 17.64 11.51 -9.18
CA LEU A 182 18.89 12.24 -9.42
C LEU A 182 18.95 13.66 -8.79
N PRO A 183 17.94 14.55 -8.96
CA PRO A 183 17.97 15.87 -8.35
C PRO A 183 17.96 15.81 -6.82
N GLY A 184 17.14 14.93 -6.24
CA GLY A 184 17.08 14.72 -4.79
C GLY A 184 18.40 14.21 -4.23
N ALA A 185 19.01 13.26 -4.93
CA ALA A 185 20.32 12.71 -4.60
C ALA A 185 21.41 13.79 -4.63
N ALA A 186 21.46 14.58 -5.71
CA ALA A 186 22.46 15.63 -5.90
C ALA A 186 22.32 16.74 -4.84
N LEU A 187 21.08 17.16 -4.55
CA LEU A 187 20.79 18.12 -3.48
C LEU A 187 21.23 17.56 -2.12
N MET A 188 20.78 16.35 -1.76
CA MET A 188 21.15 15.75 -0.47
C MET A 188 22.67 15.55 -0.32
N TYR A 189 23.36 15.15 -1.40
CA TYR A 189 24.81 15.04 -1.42
C TYR A 189 25.51 16.38 -1.14
N SER A 190 25.02 17.46 -1.73
CA SER A 190 25.57 18.81 -1.56
C SER A 190 25.30 19.36 -0.16
N LEU A 191 24.12 19.10 0.41
CA LEU A 191 23.67 19.68 1.67
C LEU A 191 24.22 18.95 2.92
N LEU A 192 24.46 17.64 2.83
CA LEU A 192 24.91 16.82 3.96
C LEU A 192 26.43 16.92 4.22
N ASN A 193 26.78 17.03 5.51
CA ASN A 193 28.13 16.80 6.02
C ASN A 193 28.33 15.31 6.34
N ARG A 194 29.58 14.84 6.31
CA ARG A 194 29.92 13.49 6.81
C ARG A 194 29.93 13.49 8.33
N VAL A 195 28.79 13.23 8.95
CA VAL A 195 28.64 13.16 10.42
C VAL A 195 28.00 11.84 10.83
N HIS A 196 28.51 11.23 11.91
CA HIS A 196 27.86 10.08 12.54
C HIS A 196 26.81 10.59 13.52
N VAL A 197 25.54 10.28 13.27
CA VAL A 197 24.42 10.68 14.14
C VAL A 197 24.30 9.75 15.36
N ILE A 198 24.74 8.49 15.25
CA ILE A 198 24.62 7.48 16.30
C ILE A 198 25.99 6.88 16.64
N ARG A 199 26.20 6.51 17.91
CA ARG A 199 27.41 5.79 18.36
C ARG A 199 27.54 4.47 17.60
N ARG A 200 28.72 4.25 17.00
CA ARG A 200 29.06 3.03 16.25
C ARG A 200 28.80 1.78 17.10
N LYS A 201 27.90 0.91 16.64
CA LYS A 201 27.83 -0.47 17.12
C LYS A 201 28.47 -1.41 16.08
N PRO A 202 29.21 -2.46 16.49
CA PRO A 202 29.79 -3.42 15.57
C PRO A 202 28.72 -4.28 14.87
N LEU A 203 28.94 -4.64 13.59
CA LEU A 203 28.06 -5.52 12.79
C LEU A 203 28.26 -7.02 13.06
N TYR A 204 29.25 -7.41 13.86
CA TYR A 204 29.65 -8.82 14.06
C TYR A 204 28.57 -9.70 14.74
N GLN A 205 27.37 -9.17 14.99
CA GLN A 205 26.23 -9.87 15.58
C GLN A 205 24.94 -9.66 14.77
N LEU A 206 25.03 -9.29 13.49
CA LEU A 206 23.85 -9.18 12.64
C LEU A 206 23.34 -10.58 12.27
N ASP A 207 22.09 -10.85 12.60
CA ASP A 207 21.49 -12.15 12.33
C ASP A 207 20.92 -12.23 10.90
N TRP A 208 21.83 -12.42 9.93
CA TRP A 208 21.50 -12.60 8.51
C TRP A 208 20.55 -13.78 8.28
N SER A 209 20.73 -14.84 9.04
CA SER A 209 19.87 -16.02 8.97
C SER A 209 18.43 -15.72 9.39
N SER A 210 18.20 -14.98 10.47
CA SER A 210 16.83 -14.52 10.80
C SER A 210 16.24 -13.67 9.68
N PHE A 211 17.03 -12.78 9.08
CA PHE A 211 16.57 -11.98 7.94
C PHE A 211 16.16 -12.84 6.74
N VAL A 212 17.03 -13.76 6.30
CA VAL A 212 16.76 -14.60 5.13
C VAL A 212 15.56 -15.52 5.37
N LEU A 213 15.49 -16.18 6.53
CA LEU A 213 14.35 -17.04 6.87
C LEU A 213 13.05 -16.25 6.85
N PHE A 214 13.07 -15.03 7.38
CA PHE A 214 11.90 -14.17 7.44
C PHE A 214 11.50 -13.60 6.08
N ALA A 215 12.47 -13.15 5.28
CA ALA A 215 12.26 -12.70 3.92
C ALA A 215 11.61 -13.78 3.06
N VAL A 216 12.17 -15.01 3.06
CA VAL A 216 11.62 -16.14 2.32
C VAL A 216 10.20 -16.46 2.79
N MET A 217 9.94 -16.43 4.11
CA MET A 217 8.60 -16.64 4.65
C MET A 217 7.59 -15.61 4.14
N LEU A 218 7.93 -14.31 4.14
CA LEU A 218 7.03 -13.26 3.64
C LEU A 218 6.79 -13.35 2.13
N VAL A 219 7.81 -13.72 1.36
CA VAL A 219 7.68 -13.95 -0.10
C VAL A 219 6.75 -15.14 -0.37
N LEU A 220 6.88 -16.24 0.38
CA LEU A 220 5.97 -17.38 0.26
C LEU A 220 4.54 -17.03 0.68
N ILE A 221 4.36 -16.22 1.73
CA ILE A 221 3.03 -15.71 2.11
C ILE A 221 2.42 -14.90 0.97
N ALA A 222 3.19 -13.99 0.35
CA ALA A 222 2.73 -13.25 -0.81
C ALA A 222 2.38 -14.17 -1.99
N PHE A 223 3.19 -15.21 -2.23
CA PHE A 223 2.97 -16.18 -3.29
C PHE A 223 1.65 -16.94 -3.10
N VAL A 224 1.42 -17.49 -1.91
CA VAL A 224 0.19 -18.22 -1.59
C VAL A 224 -1.04 -17.31 -1.68
N LEU A 225 -0.93 -16.07 -1.22
CA LEU A 225 -2.08 -15.14 -1.24
C LEU A 225 -2.43 -14.63 -2.64
N VAL A 226 -1.46 -14.55 -3.56
CA VAL A 226 -1.68 -14.09 -4.94
C VAL A 226 -2.06 -15.25 -5.85
N TYR A 227 -1.23 -16.30 -5.91
CA TYR A 227 -1.43 -17.44 -6.82
C TYR A 227 -2.32 -18.53 -6.22
N GLY A 228 -2.67 -18.45 -4.93
CA GLY A 228 -3.52 -19.45 -4.29
C GLY A 228 -4.83 -19.65 -5.03
N GLN A 229 -5.49 -18.57 -5.43
CA GLN A 229 -6.72 -18.67 -6.21
C GLN A 229 -6.51 -19.21 -7.63
N GLU A 230 -5.46 -18.78 -8.31
CA GLU A 230 -5.16 -19.20 -9.68
C GLU A 230 -4.80 -20.69 -9.77
N LYS A 231 -4.22 -21.22 -8.69
CA LYS A 231 -3.78 -22.62 -8.56
C LYS A 231 -4.72 -23.47 -7.72
N ASP A 232 -5.98 -23.09 -7.59
CA ASP A 232 -7.01 -23.87 -6.87
C ASP A 232 -6.63 -24.23 -5.40
N TRP A 233 -5.92 -23.32 -4.74
CA TRP A 233 -5.53 -23.35 -3.34
C TRP A 233 -4.84 -24.66 -2.92
N LEU A 234 -5.53 -25.50 -2.14
CA LEU A 234 -4.97 -26.71 -1.55
C LEU A 234 -4.89 -27.87 -2.54
N GLU A 235 -5.48 -27.74 -3.72
CA GLU A 235 -5.37 -28.75 -4.79
C GLU A 235 -4.00 -28.70 -5.48
N SER A 236 -3.34 -27.55 -5.48
CA SER A 236 -1.98 -27.43 -6.03
C SER A 236 -0.91 -27.84 -5.02
N GLU A 237 -0.12 -28.85 -5.40
CA GLU A 237 1.06 -29.29 -4.65
C GLU A 237 2.02 -28.12 -4.34
N GLN A 238 2.18 -27.18 -5.28
CA GLN A 238 3.06 -26.02 -5.12
C GLN A 238 2.60 -25.11 -3.97
N ILE A 239 1.29 -24.89 -3.84
CA ILE A 239 0.72 -24.08 -2.76
C ILE A 239 0.82 -24.84 -1.43
N VAL A 240 0.53 -26.14 -1.41
CA VAL A 240 0.66 -26.97 -0.21
C VAL A 240 2.11 -26.98 0.32
N TYR A 241 3.10 -27.21 -0.57
CA TYR A 241 4.51 -27.12 -0.19
C TYR A 241 4.90 -25.73 0.30
N SER A 242 4.35 -24.67 -0.30
CA SER A 242 4.58 -23.30 0.15
C SER A 242 4.01 -23.05 1.55
N ILE A 243 2.80 -23.55 1.84
CA ILE A 243 2.17 -23.45 3.17
C ILE A 243 2.97 -24.23 4.22
N MET A 244 3.41 -25.45 3.90
CA MET A 244 4.28 -26.25 4.78
C MET A 244 5.61 -25.53 5.06
N ALA A 245 6.22 -24.95 4.02
CA ALA A 245 7.45 -24.18 4.16
C ALA A 245 7.23 -22.91 5.01
N ILE A 246 6.11 -22.19 4.85
CA ILE A 246 5.75 -21.06 5.71
C ILE A 246 5.63 -21.49 7.17
N ALA A 247 4.94 -22.60 7.45
CA ALA A 247 4.80 -23.11 8.82
C ALA A 247 6.16 -23.46 9.43
N LEU A 248 7.01 -24.18 8.69
CA LEU A 248 8.36 -24.53 9.12
C LEU A 248 9.23 -23.29 9.36
N LEU A 249 9.27 -22.34 8.42
CA LEU A 249 10.03 -21.10 8.54
C LEU A 249 9.50 -20.22 9.68
N GLY A 250 8.19 -20.21 9.92
CA GLY A 250 7.57 -19.51 11.05
C GLY A 250 8.04 -20.05 12.39
N VAL A 251 7.99 -21.38 12.56
CA VAL A 251 8.50 -22.04 13.78
C VAL A 251 10.00 -21.76 13.96
N LEU A 252 10.80 -21.92 12.90
CA LEU A 252 12.24 -21.64 12.95
C LEU A 252 12.54 -20.18 13.32
N ASN A 253 11.81 -19.23 12.74
CA ASN A 253 11.96 -17.80 13.06
C ASN A 253 11.62 -17.53 14.52
N VAL A 254 10.50 -18.04 15.02
CA VAL A 254 10.07 -17.84 16.41
C VAL A 254 11.08 -18.45 17.40
N MET A 255 11.48 -19.71 17.18
CA MET A 255 12.48 -20.39 18.01
C MET A 255 13.80 -19.61 18.04
N ARG A 256 14.22 -19.10 16.89
CA ARG A 256 15.44 -18.30 16.77
C ARG A 256 15.34 -16.97 17.50
N GLN A 257 14.22 -16.24 17.37
CA GLN A 257 14.01 -14.99 18.09
C GLN A 257 14.04 -15.18 19.61
N TYR A 258 13.51 -16.29 20.14
CA TYR A 258 13.60 -16.61 21.57
C TYR A 258 15.01 -17.00 22.03
N SER A 259 15.82 -17.61 21.16
CA SER A 259 17.19 -18.02 21.48
C SER A 259 18.19 -16.85 21.47
N LEU A 260 17.92 -15.82 20.69
CA LEU A 260 18.81 -14.66 20.56
C LEU A 260 18.81 -13.80 21.84
N ARG A 261 20.02 -13.49 22.34
CA ARG A 261 20.21 -12.51 23.44
C ARG A 261 19.71 -11.10 23.11
N ARG A 262 19.60 -10.77 21.82
CA ARG A 262 19.16 -9.48 21.29
C ARG A 262 18.27 -9.73 20.06
N PRO A 263 16.99 -10.08 20.25
CA PRO A 263 16.10 -10.36 19.14
C PRO A 263 15.98 -9.14 18.22
N THR A 264 15.81 -9.38 16.92
CA THR A 264 15.52 -8.31 15.95
C THR A 264 14.13 -7.75 16.16
N VAL A 265 13.18 -8.61 16.57
CA VAL A 265 11.82 -8.23 16.95
C VAL A 265 11.52 -8.84 18.31
N ASP A 266 11.44 -7.99 19.33
CA ASP A 266 11.06 -8.42 20.68
C ASP A 266 9.53 -8.61 20.75
N LEU A 267 9.09 -9.87 20.88
CA LEU A 267 7.67 -10.25 20.99
C LEU A 267 7.00 -9.78 22.28
N ALA A 268 7.75 -9.26 23.26
CA ALA A 268 7.19 -8.64 24.46
C ALA A 268 6.26 -7.45 24.15
N VAL A 269 6.31 -6.87 22.94
CA VAL A 269 5.34 -5.84 22.49
C VAL A 269 3.89 -6.32 22.59
N PHE A 270 3.61 -7.60 22.32
CA PHE A 270 2.26 -8.16 22.38
C PHE A 270 1.73 -8.34 23.81
N ARG A 271 2.60 -8.24 24.83
CA ARG A 271 2.20 -8.23 26.24
C ARG A 271 1.41 -6.95 26.59
N TYR A 272 1.62 -5.87 25.84
CA TYR A 272 0.91 -4.61 26.03
C TYR A 272 -0.46 -4.67 25.34
N ARG A 273 -1.53 -4.71 26.12
CA ARG A 273 -2.91 -4.79 25.61
C ARG A 273 -3.22 -3.70 24.58
N ASN A 274 -2.78 -2.47 24.82
CA ASN A 274 -3.04 -1.34 23.93
C ASN A 274 -2.35 -1.52 22.57
N PHE A 275 -1.14 -2.11 22.56
CA PHE A 275 -0.43 -2.44 21.32
C PHE A 275 -1.24 -3.43 20.49
N SER A 276 -1.69 -4.55 21.08
CA SER A 276 -2.49 -5.56 20.39
C SER A 276 -3.82 -5.00 19.87
N VAL A 277 -4.49 -4.13 20.64
CA VAL A 277 -5.70 -3.43 20.18
C VAL A 277 -5.40 -2.54 18.97
N GLY A 278 -4.31 -1.76 19.01
CA GLY A 278 -3.89 -0.92 17.89
C GLY A 278 -3.59 -1.72 16.62
N ILE A 279 -2.93 -2.87 16.76
CA ILE A 279 -2.66 -3.81 15.66
C ILE A 279 -3.96 -4.31 15.02
N VAL A 280 -4.97 -4.68 15.81
CA VAL A 280 -6.28 -5.12 15.26
C VAL A 280 -6.93 -4.02 14.43
N PHE A 281 -6.94 -2.78 14.91
CA PHE A 281 -7.50 -1.66 14.14
C PHE A 281 -6.67 -1.32 12.90
N LEU A 282 -5.35 -1.54 12.93
CA LEU A 282 -4.49 -1.40 11.76
C LEU A 282 -4.83 -2.45 10.70
N VAL A 283 -5.04 -3.72 11.10
CA VAL A 283 -5.47 -4.78 10.18
C VAL A 283 -6.78 -4.41 9.49
N ILE A 284 -7.78 -4.04 10.29
CA ILE A 284 -9.10 -3.63 9.82
C ILE A 284 -8.99 -2.46 8.83
N LEU A 285 -8.22 -1.42 9.18
CA LEU A 285 -8.03 -0.27 8.31
C LEU A 285 -7.44 -0.69 6.94
N TYR A 286 -6.50 -1.62 6.92
CA TYR A 286 -5.89 -2.09 5.66
C TYR A 286 -6.85 -2.95 4.83
N LEU A 287 -7.73 -3.74 5.45
CA LEU A 287 -8.81 -4.45 4.74
C LEU A 287 -9.78 -3.47 4.08
N ILE A 288 -10.20 -2.44 4.83
CA ILE A 288 -11.08 -1.37 4.32
C ILE A 288 -10.36 -0.57 3.22
N ARG A 289 -9.07 -0.27 3.40
CA ARG A 289 -8.27 0.48 2.44
C ARG A 289 -8.05 -0.31 1.16
N GLY A 290 -7.85 -1.62 1.24
CA GLY A 290 -7.70 -2.47 0.06
C GLY A 290 -8.97 -2.47 -0.78
N ALA A 291 -10.16 -2.47 -0.16
CA ALA A 291 -11.43 -2.37 -0.90
C ALA A 291 -11.53 -1.14 -1.81
N PHE A 292 -10.82 -0.05 -1.49
CA PHE A 292 -10.79 1.15 -2.33
C PHE A 292 -10.26 0.91 -3.74
N SER A 293 -9.35 -0.07 -3.93
CA SER A 293 -8.78 -0.39 -5.25
C SER A 293 -9.85 -0.80 -6.27
N LEU A 294 -10.97 -1.36 -5.80
CA LEU A 294 -12.12 -1.70 -6.64
C LEU A 294 -12.76 -0.47 -7.29
N THR A 295 -12.67 0.70 -6.67
CA THR A 295 -13.17 1.96 -7.26
C THR A 295 -12.47 2.25 -8.58
N SER A 296 -11.14 2.10 -8.59
CA SER A 296 -10.32 2.31 -9.78
C SER A 296 -10.67 1.29 -10.87
N SER A 297 -10.82 0.01 -10.49
CA SER A 297 -11.23 -1.06 -11.40
C SER A 297 -12.64 -0.83 -11.97
N TYR A 298 -13.55 -0.26 -11.19
CA TYR A 298 -14.90 0.12 -11.62
C TYR A 298 -14.90 1.23 -12.66
N PHE A 299 -14.11 2.30 -12.46
CA PHE A 299 -13.99 3.39 -13.43
C PHE A 299 -13.48 2.91 -14.78
N ILE A 300 -12.50 2.00 -14.78
CA ILE A 300 -11.93 1.48 -16.02
C ILE A 300 -12.85 0.44 -16.67
N THR A 301 -13.37 -0.53 -15.90
CA THR A 301 -14.07 -1.70 -16.46
C THR A 301 -15.54 -1.42 -16.80
N ILE A 302 -16.25 -0.71 -15.92
CA ILE A 302 -17.69 -0.47 -16.07
C ILE A 302 -17.93 0.80 -16.86
N LEU A 303 -17.47 1.94 -16.34
CA LEU A 303 -17.63 3.25 -16.99
C LEU A 303 -16.83 3.35 -18.30
N GLY A 304 -15.81 2.50 -18.50
CA GLY A 304 -14.99 2.54 -19.70
C GLY A 304 -14.17 3.83 -19.81
N MET A 305 -13.83 4.44 -18.67
CA MET A 305 -12.98 5.63 -18.64
C MET A 305 -11.56 5.26 -19.03
N ASP A 306 -10.88 6.15 -19.75
CA ASP A 306 -9.45 6.03 -19.97
C ASP A 306 -8.70 6.07 -18.63
N SER A 307 -7.57 5.36 -18.58
CA SER A 307 -6.71 5.30 -17.39
C SER A 307 -6.33 6.68 -16.89
N LEU A 308 -5.98 7.63 -17.77
CA LEU A 308 -5.67 9.00 -17.37
C LEU A 308 -6.84 9.68 -16.66
N HIS A 309 -8.05 9.63 -17.24
CA HIS A 309 -9.24 10.27 -16.68
C HIS A 309 -9.62 9.67 -15.31
N ALA A 310 -9.55 8.34 -15.18
CA ALA A 310 -9.82 7.66 -13.91
C ALA A 310 -8.83 8.08 -12.80
N ASN A 311 -7.56 8.28 -13.15
CA ASN A 311 -6.53 8.69 -12.19
C ASN A 311 -6.60 10.17 -11.81
N VAL A 312 -7.01 11.06 -12.73
CA VAL A 312 -7.25 12.47 -12.41
C VAL A 312 -8.31 12.64 -11.32
N LEU A 313 -9.36 11.81 -11.30
CA LEU A 313 -10.35 11.81 -10.22
C LEU A 313 -9.74 11.46 -8.85
N MET A 314 -8.66 10.68 -8.82
CA MET A 314 -8.00 10.32 -7.57
C MET A 314 -7.27 11.51 -6.91
N ILE A 315 -7.13 12.65 -7.58
CA ILE A 315 -6.65 13.90 -6.97
C ILE A 315 -7.57 14.32 -5.82
N TYR A 316 -8.89 14.15 -5.96
CA TYR A 316 -9.83 14.47 -4.88
C TYR A 316 -9.62 13.57 -3.65
N ASN A 317 -9.21 12.32 -3.87
CA ASN A 317 -8.81 11.43 -2.79
C ASN A 317 -7.55 11.93 -2.06
N ILE A 318 -6.53 12.36 -2.82
CA ILE A 318 -5.29 12.93 -2.27
C ILE A 318 -5.59 14.18 -1.43
N LEU A 319 -6.46 15.07 -1.93
CA LEU A 319 -6.90 16.26 -1.20
C LEU A 319 -7.64 15.90 0.10
N GLY A 320 -8.50 14.87 0.05
CA GLY A 320 -9.14 14.30 1.23
C GLY A 320 -8.12 13.80 2.25
N ILE A 321 -7.13 13.01 1.83
CA ILE A 321 -6.07 12.48 2.70
C ILE A 321 -5.28 13.63 3.34
N ALA A 322 -4.93 14.65 2.58
CA ALA A 322 -4.20 15.81 3.07
C ALA A 322 -4.99 16.56 4.16
N LEU A 323 -6.28 16.83 3.90
CA LEU A 323 -7.15 17.50 4.87
C LEU A 323 -7.40 16.62 6.11
N GLY A 324 -7.65 15.33 5.91
CA GLY A 324 -7.92 14.38 7.01
C GLY A 324 -6.72 14.22 7.93
N SER A 325 -5.53 14.15 7.34
CA SER A 325 -4.26 14.11 8.07
C SER A 325 -4.03 15.42 8.84
N PHE A 326 -4.37 16.57 8.24
CA PHE A 326 -4.29 17.88 8.91
C PHE A 326 -5.27 18.00 10.09
N ILE A 327 -6.49 17.47 9.96
CA ILE A 327 -7.46 17.41 11.06
C ILE A 327 -6.94 16.48 12.17
N ALA A 328 -6.43 15.30 11.79
CA ALA A 328 -5.92 14.32 12.75
C ALA A 328 -4.82 14.89 13.64
N ILE A 329 -3.84 15.57 13.04
CA ILE A 329 -2.75 16.16 13.79
C ILE A 329 -3.21 17.29 14.71
N ARG A 330 -4.17 18.12 14.27
CA ARG A 330 -4.70 19.22 15.11
C ARG A 330 -5.41 18.67 16.34
N PHE A 331 -6.17 17.59 16.19
CA PHE A 331 -6.84 16.90 17.29
C PHE A 331 -5.83 16.22 18.22
N LEU A 332 -4.82 15.55 17.65
CA LEU A 332 -3.77 14.88 18.40
C LEU A 332 -2.99 15.87 19.27
N ILE A 333 -2.57 17.01 18.70
CA ILE A 333 -1.88 18.10 19.43
C ILE A 333 -2.75 18.65 20.56
N ARG A 334 -4.05 18.82 20.33
CA ARG A 334 -4.99 19.31 21.35
C ARG A 334 -5.38 18.27 22.40
N GLN A 335 -4.80 17.06 22.36
CA GLN A 335 -5.12 15.96 23.28
C GLN A 335 -6.62 15.63 23.35
N GLN A 336 -7.34 15.86 22.24
CA GLN A 336 -8.77 15.59 22.18
C GLN A 336 -9.01 14.09 22.11
N PHE A 337 -10.14 13.62 22.65
CA PHE A 337 -10.50 12.21 22.77
C PHE A 337 -10.25 11.42 21.47
N LEU A 338 -9.20 10.59 21.46
CA LEU A 338 -8.77 9.76 20.32
C LEU A 338 -9.91 8.89 19.77
N ARG A 339 -10.81 8.48 20.66
CA ARG A 339 -12.07 7.80 20.32
C ARG A 339 -12.93 8.56 19.32
N VAL A 340 -13.13 9.86 19.52
CA VAL A 340 -13.98 10.69 18.64
C VAL A 340 -13.37 10.77 17.25
N LEU A 341 -12.04 10.89 17.19
CA LEU A 341 -11.29 10.92 15.95
C LEU A 341 -11.45 9.60 15.17
N TRP A 342 -11.30 8.45 15.82
CA TRP A 342 -11.45 7.16 15.15
C TRP A 342 -12.89 6.91 14.71
N ILE A 343 -13.88 7.18 15.58
CA ILE A 343 -15.29 7.03 15.22
C ILE A 343 -15.64 7.91 14.02
N SER A 344 -15.28 9.21 14.04
CA SER A 344 -15.55 10.11 12.91
C SER A 344 -14.87 9.64 11.62
N GLY A 345 -13.61 9.20 11.69
CA GLY A 345 -12.89 8.70 10.52
C GLY A 345 -13.47 7.41 9.93
N PHE A 346 -13.81 6.42 10.76
CA PHE A 346 -14.48 5.20 10.30
C PHE A 346 -15.92 5.47 9.82
N SER A 347 -16.64 6.43 10.40
CA SER A 347 -17.95 6.87 9.90
C SER A 347 -17.85 7.50 8.51
N LEU A 348 -16.83 8.32 8.24
CA LEU A 348 -16.59 8.87 6.90
C LEU A 348 -16.29 7.77 5.87
N LEU A 349 -15.50 6.77 6.25
CA LEU A 349 -15.24 5.59 5.41
C LEU A 349 -16.53 4.80 5.16
N MET A 350 -17.35 4.58 6.18
CA MET A 350 -18.64 3.91 6.08
C MET A 350 -19.59 4.63 5.10
N VAL A 351 -19.72 5.95 5.24
CA VAL A 351 -20.52 6.79 4.34
C VAL A 351 -20.03 6.68 2.90
N PHE A 352 -18.70 6.67 2.68
CA PHE A 352 -18.13 6.47 1.36
C PHE A 352 -18.60 5.16 0.71
N PHE A 353 -18.48 4.02 1.41
CA PHE A 353 -18.88 2.72 0.86
C PHE A 353 -20.38 2.67 0.57
N MET A 354 -21.22 3.18 1.48
CA MET A 354 -22.67 3.23 1.25
C MET A 354 -23.04 4.08 0.04
N VAL A 355 -22.50 5.30 -0.05
CA VAL A 355 -22.79 6.20 -1.17
C VAL A 355 -22.31 5.59 -2.49
N MET A 356 -21.14 4.93 -2.49
CA MET A 356 -20.66 4.21 -3.68
C MET A 356 -21.59 3.06 -4.09
N CYS A 357 -22.18 2.29 -3.16
CA CYS A 357 -23.16 1.27 -3.53
C CYS A 357 -24.37 1.86 -4.29
N PHE A 358 -24.85 3.04 -3.86
CA PHE A 358 -25.93 3.75 -4.56
C PHE A 358 -25.47 4.29 -5.93
N LEU A 359 -24.26 4.85 -6.01
CA LEU A 359 -23.71 5.38 -7.26
C LEU A 359 -23.41 4.30 -8.29
N PHE A 360 -23.01 3.10 -7.86
CA PHE A 360 -22.83 1.95 -8.77
C PHE A 360 -24.14 1.52 -9.43
N SER A 361 -25.26 1.68 -8.73
CA SER A 361 -26.59 1.32 -9.25
C SER A 361 -27.21 2.39 -10.16
N SER A 362 -26.64 3.60 -10.19
CA SER A 362 -27.15 4.74 -10.96
C SER A 362 -26.23 5.03 -12.15
N GLU A 363 -26.78 5.50 -13.27
CA GLU A 363 -25.99 6.05 -14.39
C GLU A 363 -25.45 7.45 -14.01
N ALA A 364 -24.62 7.48 -12.96
CA ALA A 364 -24.13 8.70 -12.37
C ALA A 364 -23.00 9.31 -13.22
N GLY A 365 -23.11 10.61 -13.52
CA GLY A 365 -22.04 11.35 -14.18
C GLY A 365 -20.76 11.42 -13.33
N THR A 366 -19.63 11.65 -13.97
CA THR A 366 -18.29 11.65 -13.35
C THR A 366 -18.15 12.58 -12.14
N GLY A 367 -18.87 13.70 -12.14
CA GLY A 367 -18.89 14.66 -11.02
C GLY A 367 -19.48 14.10 -9.72
N ALA A 368 -20.35 13.09 -9.79
CA ALA A 368 -20.96 12.48 -8.61
C ALA A 368 -19.93 11.74 -7.73
N PHE A 369 -18.83 11.26 -8.32
CA PHE A 369 -17.78 10.51 -7.61
C PHE A 369 -16.80 11.40 -6.84
N ILE A 370 -16.78 12.72 -7.10
CA ILE A 370 -15.84 13.66 -6.47
C ILE A 370 -15.99 13.68 -4.95
N ILE A 371 -17.23 13.84 -4.46
CA ILE A 371 -17.52 13.94 -3.02
C ILE A 371 -17.19 12.61 -2.30
N PRO A 372 -17.65 11.43 -2.77
CA PRO A 372 -17.25 10.15 -2.19
C PRO A 372 -15.73 9.94 -2.13
N LEU A 373 -15.01 10.20 -3.23
CA LEU A 373 -13.55 10.04 -3.27
C LEU A 373 -12.84 10.93 -2.24
N PHE A 374 -13.30 12.16 -2.08
CA PHE A 374 -12.81 13.08 -1.06
C PHE A 374 -13.09 12.57 0.35
N LEU A 375 -14.32 12.09 0.63
CA LEU A 375 -14.68 11.52 1.94
C LEU A 375 -13.86 10.28 2.29
N GLN A 376 -13.58 9.41 1.31
CA GLN A 376 -12.71 8.25 1.51
C GLN A 376 -11.32 8.67 1.97
N GLY A 377 -10.74 9.66 1.28
CA GLY A 377 -9.42 10.17 1.61
C GLY A 377 -9.40 10.83 2.99
N LEU A 378 -10.42 11.64 3.28
CA LEU A 378 -10.62 12.32 4.56
C LEU A 378 -10.65 11.32 5.71
N GLY A 379 -11.48 10.28 5.60
CA GLY A 379 -11.59 9.21 6.60
C GLY A 379 -10.28 8.45 6.78
N ALA A 380 -9.62 8.04 5.69
CA ALA A 380 -8.37 7.30 5.75
C ALA A 380 -7.23 8.11 6.41
N GLY A 381 -7.09 9.38 6.02
CA GLY A 381 -6.10 10.30 6.61
C GLY A 381 -6.38 10.61 8.09
N MET A 382 -7.66 10.70 8.46
CA MET A 382 -8.06 10.88 9.86
C MET A 382 -7.68 9.68 10.73
N VAL A 383 -7.85 8.44 10.25
CA VAL A 383 -7.66 7.24 11.09
C VAL A 383 -6.21 6.74 11.12
N MET A 384 -5.50 6.78 9.99
CA MET A 384 -4.19 6.10 9.85
C MET A 384 -3.14 6.62 10.83
N CYS A 385 -2.93 7.94 10.86
CA CYS A 385 -1.89 8.55 11.71
C CYS A 385 -2.16 8.30 13.21
N PRO A 386 -3.38 8.55 13.75
CA PRO A 386 -3.70 8.23 15.13
C PRO A 386 -3.57 6.75 15.51
N ILE A 387 -3.92 5.81 14.63
CA ILE A 387 -3.70 4.37 14.88
C ILE A 387 -2.21 4.08 15.07
N VAL A 388 -1.36 4.56 14.15
CA VAL A 388 0.07 4.29 14.27
C VAL A 388 0.68 4.95 15.50
N MET A 389 0.30 6.19 15.78
CA MET A 389 0.73 6.90 16.99
C MET A 389 0.29 6.16 18.26
N PHE A 390 -0.92 5.59 18.26
CA PHE A 390 -1.42 4.77 19.36
C PHE A 390 -0.58 3.50 19.55
N ILE A 391 -0.22 2.79 18.47
CA ILE A 391 0.64 1.60 18.51
C ILE A 391 2.03 1.94 19.08
N VAL A 392 2.68 2.98 18.54
CA VAL A 392 4.04 3.37 18.95
C VAL A 392 4.08 3.90 20.39
N SER A 393 3.03 4.59 20.84
CA SER A 393 2.94 5.10 22.21
C SER A 393 2.49 4.06 23.24
N SER A 394 2.00 2.89 22.81
CA SER A 394 1.54 1.82 23.69
C SER A 394 2.66 0.96 24.29
N VAL A 395 3.89 1.13 23.82
CA VAL A 395 5.06 0.35 24.24
C VAL A 395 6.14 1.26 24.83
N PRO A 396 6.98 0.76 25.75
CA PRO A 396 8.10 1.53 26.28
C PRO A 396 9.15 1.79 25.18
N VAL A 397 9.94 2.86 25.35
CA VAL A 397 10.95 3.34 24.37
C VAL A 397 11.88 2.21 23.87
N GLN A 398 12.27 1.33 24.78
CA GLN A 398 13.18 0.23 24.51
C GLN A 398 12.62 -0.73 23.45
N LEU A 399 11.29 -0.90 23.43
CA LEU A 399 10.56 -1.76 22.50
C LEU A 399 10.00 -1.02 21.29
N GLY A 400 10.20 0.31 21.21
CA GLY A 400 9.61 1.14 20.15
C GLY A 400 10.02 0.70 18.73
N GLN A 401 11.26 0.23 18.55
CA GLN A 401 11.70 -0.29 17.25
C GLN A 401 10.99 -1.60 16.90
N SER A 402 10.90 -2.54 17.86
CA SER A 402 10.18 -3.80 17.66
C SER A 402 8.72 -3.53 17.29
N ALA A 403 8.08 -2.54 17.95
CA ALA A 403 6.72 -2.13 17.63
C ALA A 403 6.57 -1.54 16.22
N ALA A 404 7.53 -0.73 15.78
CA ALA A 404 7.56 -0.15 14.44
C ALA A 404 7.72 -1.24 13.36
N SER A 405 8.71 -2.14 13.53
CA SER A 405 8.91 -3.29 12.64
C SER A 405 7.69 -4.23 12.57
N VAL A 406 7.07 -4.56 13.71
CA VAL A 406 5.82 -5.33 13.74
C VAL A 406 4.69 -4.56 13.05
N GLY A 407 4.63 -3.24 13.22
CA GLY A 407 3.69 -2.38 12.50
C GLY A 407 3.82 -2.53 10.99
N VAL A 408 5.03 -2.43 10.43
CA VAL A 408 5.28 -2.64 8.99
C VAL A 408 4.83 -4.04 8.55
N LEU A 409 5.13 -5.07 9.35
CA LEU A 409 4.77 -6.45 9.05
C LEU A 409 3.27 -6.70 9.02
N VAL A 410 2.55 -6.13 9.99
CA VAL A 410 1.09 -6.19 10.03
C VAL A 410 0.51 -5.47 8.83
N ARG A 411 1.06 -4.30 8.44
CA ARG A 411 0.60 -3.59 7.23
C ARG A 411 0.81 -4.41 5.96
N PHE A 412 1.98 -5.03 5.80
CA PHE A 412 2.25 -5.94 4.68
C PHE A 412 1.27 -7.11 4.65
N SER A 413 1.09 -7.79 5.79
CA SER A 413 0.23 -8.97 5.89
C SER A 413 -1.23 -8.61 5.63
N SER A 414 -1.71 -7.51 6.21
CA SER A 414 -3.09 -7.05 6.06
C SER A 414 -3.37 -6.57 4.64
N PHE A 415 -2.41 -5.90 3.99
CA PHE A 415 -2.52 -5.52 2.59
C PHE A 415 -2.60 -6.76 1.68
N SER A 416 -1.75 -7.76 1.92
CA SER A 416 -1.74 -9.02 1.15
C SER A 416 -3.03 -9.82 1.35
N ILE A 417 -3.52 -9.93 2.59
CA ILE A 417 -4.79 -10.58 2.92
C ILE A 417 -5.95 -9.84 2.26
N SER A 418 -5.95 -8.51 2.29
CA SER A 418 -7.00 -7.73 1.63
C SER A 418 -7.06 -8.00 0.14
N LEU A 419 -5.90 -8.12 -0.53
CA LEU A 419 -5.84 -8.42 -1.96
C LEU A 419 -6.38 -9.83 -2.27
N ALA A 420 -5.97 -10.82 -1.47
CA ALA A 420 -6.48 -12.18 -1.60
C ALA A 420 -8.00 -12.28 -1.37
N LEU A 421 -8.53 -11.55 -0.39
CA LEU A 421 -9.98 -11.48 -0.14
C LEU A 421 -10.74 -10.85 -1.30
N ILE A 422 -10.19 -9.81 -1.93
CA ILE A 422 -10.77 -9.19 -3.13
C ILE A 422 -10.80 -10.19 -4.29
N ASN A 423 -9.67 -10.85 -4.57
CA ASN A 423 -9.60 -11.84 -5.66
C ASN A 423 -10.60 -13.00 -5.41
N LEU A 424 -10.64 -13.52 -4.16
CA LEU A 424 -11.49 -14.65 -3.79
C LEU A 424 -12.98 -14.29 -3.88
N SER A 425 -13.34 -13.11 -3.37
CA SER A 425 -14.71 -12.61 -3.46
C SER A 425 -15.11 -12.35 -4.91
N GLN A 426 -14.21 -11.82 -5.75
CA GLN A 426 -14.47 -11.65 -7.19
C GLN A 426 -14.82 -12.98 -7.86
N LEU A 427 -14.08 -14.06 -7.56
CA LEU A 427 -14.37 -15.40 -8.09
C LEU A 427 -15.71 -15.94 -7.58
N TYR A 428 -15.94 -15.84 -6.27
CA TYR A 428 -17.18 -16.29 -5.64
C TYR A 428 -18.40 -15.60 -6.25
N PHE A 429 -18.37 -14.27 -6.37
CA PHE A 429 -19.47 -13.50 -6.93
C PHE A 429 -19.63 -13.69 -8.43
N LYS A 430 -18.54 -13.92 -9.17
CA LYS A 430 -18.60 -14.32 -10.59
C LYS A 430 -19.35 -15.65 -10.75
N GLY A 431 -19.04 -16.65 -9.92
CA GLY A 431 -19.75 -17.92 -9.93
C GLY A 431 -21.23 -17.79 -9.56
N LEU A 432 -21.53 -17.06 -8.48
CA LEU A 432 -22.90 -16.86 -7.99
C LEU A 432 -23.77 -16.10 -9.01
N HIS A 433 -23.29 -14.96 -9.51
CA HIS A 433 -24.04 -14.15 -10.48
C HIS A 433 -24.07 -14.78 -11.86
N GLY A 434 -23.00 -15.47 -12.29
CA GLY A 434 -22.98 -16.19 -13.56
C GLY A 434 -24.01 -17.33 -13.58
N GLN A 435 -24.20 -18.04 -12.46
CA GLN A 435 -25.26 -19.05 -12.34
C GLN A 435 -26.66 -18.43 -12.26
N LEU A 436 -26.85 -17.34 -11.52
CA LEU A 436 -28.14 -16.65 -11.41
C LEU A 436 -28.58 -16.04 -12.74
N LEU A 437 -27.67 -15.35 -13.43
CA LEU A 437 -27.89 -14.81 -14.77
C LEU A 437 -28.10 -15.96 -15.76
N GLY A 438 -27.26 -17.00 -15.74
CA GLY A 438 -27.40 -18.19 -16.58
C GLY A 438 -28.74 -18.91 -16.43
N ARG A 439 -29.29 -18.98 -15.21
CA ARG A 439 -30.63 -19.53 -14.95
C ARG A 439 -31.76 -18.65 -15.50
N GLY A 440 -31.57 -17.33 -15.52
CA GLY A 440 -32.49 -16.38 -16.15
C GLY A 440 -32.39 -16.38 -17.68
N LEU A 441 -31.24 -16.73 -18.25
CA LEU A 441 -30.98 -16.82 -19.68
C LEU A 441 -31.46 -18.16 -20.26
N SER A 442 -32.75 -18.48 -20.13
CA SER A 442 -33.32 -19.56 -20.95
C SER A 442 -33.48 -19.06 -22.40
N VAL A 443 -33.21 -19.90 -23.40
CA VAL A 443 -33.38 -19.57 -24.84
C VAL A 443 -34.82 -19.16 -25.18
N ILE A 444 -35.76 -19.45 -24.28
CA ILE A 444 -37.20 -19.17 -24.38
C ILE A 444 -37.53 -17.76 -23.87
N ASP A 445 -36.61 -17.09 -23.17
CA ASP A 445 -36.87 -15.78 -22.59
C ASP A 445 -36.79 -14.67 -23.67
N LEU A 446 -37.92 -14.00 -23.89
CA LEU A 446 -38.12 -12.98 -24.94
C LEU A 446 -37.10 -11.82 -24.86
N GLY A 447 -36.54 -11.56 -23.67
CA GLY A 447 -35.54 -10.51 -23.46
C GLY A 447 -34.18 -10.81 -24.09
N VAL A 448 -33.75 -12.07 -24.13
CA VAL A 448 -32.42 -12.47 -24.63
C VAL A 448 -32.40 -12.51 -26.16
N SER A 449 -33.44 -13.09 -26.75
CA SER A 449 -33.61 -13.13 -28.21
C SER A 449 -33.76 -11.72 -28.79
N ALA A 450 -34.48 -10.82 -28.12
CA ALA A 450 -34.57 -9.42 -28.50
C ALA A 450 -33.22 -8.69 -28.43
N ARG A 451 -32.43 -8.88 -27.35
CA ARG A 451 -31.09 -8.26 -27.21
C ARG A 451 -30.10 -8.77 -28.23
N LEU A 452 -30.09 -10.09 -28.49
CA LEU A 452 -29.24 -10.69 -29.52
C LEU A 452 -29.59 -10.15 -30.91
N SER A 453 -30.89 -10.08 -31.23
CA SER A 453 -31.36 -9.51 -32.49
C SER A 453 -30.98 -8.04 -32.64
N ALA A 454 -31.06 -7.25 -31.56
CA ALA A 454 -30.62 -5.85 -31.54
C ALA A 454 -29.12 -5.71 -31.77
N TYR A 455 -28.28 -6.53 -31.12
CA TYR A 455 -26.83 -6.53 -31.36
C TYR A 455 -26.49 -6.98 -32.79
N GLN A 456 -27.16 -8.02 -33.29
CA GLN A 456 -26.94 -8.50 -34.66
C GLN A 456 -27.34 -7.45 -35.69
N GLN A 457 -28.47 -6.76 -35.51
CA GLN A 457 -28.89 -5.65 -36.39
C GLN A 457 -27.91 -4.48 -36.32
N ALA A 458 -27.45 -4.10 -35.12
CA ALA A 458 -26.46 -3.03 -34.95
C ALA A 458 -25.13 -3.35 -35.66
N LEU A 459 -24.68 -4.61 -35.62
CA LEU A 459 -23.47 -5.07 -36.30
C LEU A 459 -23.65 -5.20 -37.82
N ALA A 460 -24.80 -5.70 -38.26
CA ALA A 460 -25.15 -5.78 -39.68
C ALA A 460 -25.24 -4.38 -40.31
N ASN A 461 -25.79 -3.41 -39.59
CA ASN A 461 -25.84 -2.00 -40.02
C ASN A 461 -24.45 -1.36 -40.12
N ARG A 462 -23.43 -1.95 -39.49
CA ARG A 462 -22.01 -1.55 -39.61
C ARG A 462 -21.24 -2.35 -40.67
N GLY A 463 -21.94 -3.15 -41.48
CA GLY A 463 -21.36 -3.86 -42.63
C GLY A 463 -20.86 -5.28 -42.37
N MET A 464 -21.09 -5.85 -41.18
CA MET A 464 -20.75 -7.26 -40.91
C MET A 464 -21.72 -8.23 -41.61
N LEU A 465 -21.18 -9.33 -42.13
CA LEU A 465 -21.96 -10.44 -42.68
C LEU A 465 -22.87 -11.05 -41.60
N LYS A 466 -24.06 -11.52 -41.97
CA LYS A 466 -25.09 -11.99 -41.02
C LYS A 466 -24.59 -13.08 -40.06
N ASP A 467 -23.76 -14.01 -40.55
CA ASP A 467 -23.22 -15.13 -39.76
C ASP A 467 -22.11 -14.66 -38.80
N GLU A 468 -21.29 -13.70 -39.20
CA GLU A 468 -20.28 -13.09 -38.33
C GLU A 468 -20.92 -12.18 -37.29
N ALA A 469 -21.94 -11.41 -37.67
CA ALA A 469 -22.71 -10.56 -36.78
C ALA A 469 -23.44 -11.37 -35.70
N ALA A 470 -23.94 -12.57 -36.03
CA ALA A 470 -24.56 -13.48 -35.06
C ALA A 470 -23.54 -13.97 -34.01
N LYS A 471 -22.34 -14.38 -34.43
CA LYS A 471 -21.27 -14.79 -33.51
C LYS A 471 -20.78 -13.62 -32.65
N ALA A 472 -20.58 -12.45 -33.25
CA ALA A 472 -20.15 -11.26 -32.54
C ALA A 472 -21.22 -10.74 -31.56
N ALA A 473 -22.51 -10.87 -31.86
CA ALA A 473 -23.61 -10.54 -30.95
C ALA A 473 -23.59 -11.39 -29.66
N VAL A 474 -23.27 -12.68 -29.77
CA VAL A 474 -23.07 -13.55 -28.59
C VAL A 474 -21.86 -13.09 -27.76
N GLY A 475 -20.76 -12.69 -28.42
CA GLY A 475 -19.61 -12.11 -27.75
C GLY A 475 -19.93 -10.81 -26.99
N LEU A 476 -20.72 -9.92 -27.58
CA LEU A 476 -21.19 -8.69 -26.93
C LEU A 476 -22.11 -8.97 -25.76
N LEU A 477 -23.00 -9.96 -25.87
CA LEU A 477 -23.84 -10.40 -24.77
C LEU A 477 -22.98 -10.91 -23.60
N ASN A 478 -22.00 -11.79 -23.87
CA ASN A 478 -21.06 -12.27 -22.85
C ASN A 478 -20.30 -11.13 -22.18
N LYS A 479 -19.83 -10.14 -22.95
CA LYS A 479 -19.15 -8.95 -22.41
C LYS A 479 -20.09 -8.11 -21.53
N SER A 480 -21.36 -7.98 -21.91
CA SER A 480 -22.36 -7.28 -21.09
C SER A 480 -22.65 -8.01 -19.78
N LEU A 481 -22.72 -9.35 -19.81
CA LEU A 481 -22.90 -10.19 -18.62
C LEU A 481 -21.70 -10.07 -17.69
N GLN A 482 -20.47 -10.14 -18.21
CA GLN A 482 -19.26 -9.95 -17.40
C GLN A 482 -19.20 -8.57 -16.74
N LYS A 483 -19.64 -7.51 -17.44
CA LYS A 483 -19.77 -6.17 -16.82
C LYS A 483 -20.79 -6.18 -15.68
N GLN A 484 -21.94 -6.82 -15.88
CA GLN A 484 -22.98 -6.90 -14.85
C GLN A 484 -22.53 -7.72 -13.63
N GLU A 485 -21.84 -8.85 -13.85
CA GLU A 485 -21.25 -9.68 -12.80
C GLU A 485 -20.23 -8.87 -11.98
N PHE A 486 -19.34 -8.14 -12.65
CA PHE A 486 -18.36 -7.30 -11.99
C PHE A 486 -18.99 -6.14 -11.21
N LEU A 487 -20.03 -5.51 -11.76
CA LEU A 487 -20.79 -4.46 -11.08
C LEU A 487 -21.41 -4.99 -9.78
N GLN A 488 -22.09 -6.13 -9.85
CA GLN A 488 -22.71 -6.77 -8.68
C GLN A 488 -21.67 -7.21 -7.65
N PHE A 489 -20.52 -7.71 -8.10
CA PHE A 489 -19.39 -7.98 -7.22
C PHE A 489 -18.97 -6.73 -6.43
N CYS A 490 -18.77 -5.60 -7.11
CA CYS A 490 -18.38 -4.35 -6.47
C CYS A 490 -19.39 -3.89 -5.41
N ILE A 491 -20.70 -3.96 -5.71
CA ILE A 491 -21.77 -3.59 -4.78
C ILE A 491 -21.74 -4.50 -3.54
N ASN A 492 -21.80 -5.82 -3.71
CA ASN A 492 -21.84 -6.77 -2.60
C ASN A 492 -20.59 -6.68 -1.72
N TYR A 493 -19.41 -6.52 -2.33
CA TYR A 493 -18.17 -6.36 -1.57
C TYR A 493 -18.15 -5.04 -0.79
N TYR A 494 -18.66 -3.94 -1.36
CA TYR A 494 -18.73 -2.65 -0.66
C TYR A 494 -19.73 -2.68 0.50
N GLU A 495 -20.84 -3.42 0.38
CA GLU A 495 -21.76 -3.65 1.49
C GLU A 495 -21.08 -4.41 2.64
N TRP A 496 -20.31 -5.47 2.33
CA TRP A 496 -19.55 -6.20 3.35
C TRP A 496 -18.54 -5.30 4.08
N ILE A 497 -17.87 -4.42 3.34
CA ILE A 497 -16.92 -3.46 3.93
C ILE A 497 -17.64 -2.35 4.71
N ALA A 498 -18.82 -1.92 4.30
CA ALA A 498 -19.65 -0.97 5.07
C ALA A 498 -20.10 -1.58 6.40
N ILE A 499 -20.48 -2.86 6.42
CA ILE A 499 -20.78 -3.62 7.64
C ILE A 499 -19.53 -3.73 8.53
N LEU A 500 -18.37 -4.04 7.94
CA LEU A 500 -17.11 -4.04 8.67
C LEU A 500 -16.84 -2.68 9.32
N CYS A 501 -17.02 -1.58 8.61
CA CYS A 501 -16.92 -0.23 9.18
C CYS A 501 -17.90 -0.03 10.35
N ALA A 502 -19.17 -0.43 10.21
CA ALA A 502 -20.17 -0.32 11.28
C ALA A 502 -19.76 -1.11 12.54
N LEU A 503 -19.33 -2.36 12.37
CA LEU A 503 -18.82 -3.20 13.45
C LEU A 503 -17.60 -2.55 14.13
N THR A 504 -16.71 -1.91 13.36
CA THR A 504 -15.53 -1.26 13.93
C THR A 504 -15.88 -0.04 14.75
N ILE A 505 -16.86 0.76 14.32
CA ILE A 505 -17.37 1.90 15.08
C ILE A 505 -17.96 1.43 16.41
N LEU A 506 -18.75 0.34 16.39
CA LEU A 506 -19.28 -0.28 17.61
C LEU A 506 -18.16 -0.78 18.52
N LEU A 507 -17.17 -1.50 17.97
CA LEU A 507 -16.00 -1.98 18.73
C LEU A 507 -15.24 -0.82 19.40
N ILE A 508 -15.06 0.30 18.70
CA ILE A 508 -14.41 1.50 19.27
C ILE A 508 -15.24 2.11 20.39
N GLY A 509 -16.57 2.17 20.22
CA GLY A 509 -17.51 2.66 21.22
C GLY A 509 -17.46 1.85 22.51
N PHE A 510 -17.46 0.51 22.40
CA PHE A 510 -17.45 -0.40 23.53
C PHE A 510 -16.07 -0.56 24.19
N GLN A 511 -14.97 -0.31 23.50
CA GLN A 511 -13.63 -0.55 24.05
C GLN A 511 -13.19 0.57 25.03
N PRO A 512 -13.18 0.33 26.35
CA PRO A 512 -12.89 1.37 27.36
C PRO A 512 -11.41 1.79 27.39
N VAL A 513 -10.54 0.98 26.76
CA VAL A 513 -9.11 1.29 26.61
C VAL A 513 -8.94 2.58 25.80
N ILE A 514 -9.69 2.75 24.72
CA ILE A 514 -9.56 3.87 23.79
C ILE A 514 -10.10 5.18 24.40
N SER A 515 -11.11 5.12 25.28
CA SER A 515 -11.62 6.32 25.97
C SER A 515 -10.69 6.84 27.06
N ARG A 516 -9.87 5.98 27.66
CA ARG A 516 -9.00 6.33 28.79
C ARG A 516 -7.56 6.63 28.38
N THR A 517 -7.13 6.24 27.18
CA THR A 517 -5.79 6.57 26.68
C THR A 517 -5.68 8.01 26.24
N ILE A 518 -5.03 8.82 27.07
CA ILE A 518 -4.43 10.09 26.66
C ILE A 518 -3.02 9.76 26.20
N ILE A 519 -2.70 10.03 24.93
CA ILE A 519 -1.33 9.87 24.42
C ILE A 519 -0.49 10.91 25.15
N ASN A 520 0.39 10.49 26.08
CA ASN A 520 1.19 11.44 26.84
C ASN A 520 2.27 12.06 25.93
N LEU A 521 1.96 13.22 25.35
CA LEU A 521 2.82 13.95 24.40
C LEU A 521 4.00 14.66 25.07
N LYS A 522 4.06 14.70 26.42
CA LYS A 522 5.10 15.43 27.17
C LYS A 522 6.35 14.61 27.48
N GLY A 523 6.27 13.28 27.37
CA GLY A 523 7.42 12.44 27.66
C GLY A 523 8.46 12.53 26.55
N LYS A 524 9.68 12.94 26.86
CA LYS A 524 10.87 12.90 25.96
C LYS A 524 11.26 11.46 25.62
N HIS A 525 10.38 10.74 24.93
CA HIS A 525 10.62 9.40 24.42
C HIS A 525 11.27 9.58 23.05
N PRO A 526 12.55 9.19 22.86
CA PRO A 526 13.15 9.26 21.53
C PRO A 526 12.26 8.45 20.58
N ALA A 527 11.92 9.04 19.42
CA ALA A 527 11.25 8.29 18.37
C ALA A 527 12.08 7.03 18.11
N PRO A 528 11.46 5.83 18.00
CA PRO A 528 12.19 4.69 17.49
C PRO A 528 12.73 5.11 16.13
N ALA A 529 14.06 5.16 16.02
CA ALA A 529 14.71 5.34 14.74
C ALA A 529 14.47 4.04 13.95
N GLY A 530 13.37 4.00 13.20
CA GLY A 530 12.93 2.84 12.41
C GLY A 530 11.47 3.00 11.95
N PHE A 531 11.22 2.53 10.72
CA PHE A 531 9.98 2.59 9.92
C PHE A 531 8.64 2.33 10.59
#